data_AF-A0AAD2G1D5-F1
#
_entry.id   AF-A0AAD2G1D5-F1
#
_cell.length_a   1.000
_cell.length_b   1.000
_cell.length_c   1.000
_cell.angle_alpha   90.00
_cell.angle_beta   90.00
_cell.angle_gamma   90.00
#
_symmetry.space_group_name_H-M   'P 1'
#
loop_
_entity.id
_entity.type
_entity.pdbx_description
1 polymer ?
#
loop_
_entity_poly.entity_id
_entity_poly.type
_entity_poly.pdbx_seq_one_letter_code
_entity_poly.pdbx_strand_id
1 'polypeptide(L)'
;MQTQQTAPEIEAFLFEYLKTVRQPSLGVPNVRAWSHQPHLFQGAISSQAKLGAQGLLEGLVSPEWRHLQALHFSYVGFKKSANLWASRLIQQLIRIGHYMWKDRNRLAHSEDSSWYTARKREIDIGIREQFAMGLIDIPPRLQYLFCDSRETVLHKSLEDCQHWLRLVSCERAINRRSLARQRQMISNLAHP
;
A
#
# COMPACT_ATOMS: atom_id res chain seq x y z
N MET A 1 -15.60 -27.52 8.82
CA MET A 1 -15.10 -27.31 7.44
C MET A 1 -14.45 -28.60 6.98
N GLN A 2 -14.86 -29.20 5.86
CA GLN A 2 -14.19 -30.39 5.33
C GLN A 2 -12.81 -30.01 4.80
N THR A 3 -11.74 -30.57 5.37
CA THR A 3 -10.38 -30.41 4.86
C THR A 3 -10.33 -30.88 3.40
N GLN A 4 -10.03 -29.98 2.48
CA GLN A 4 -9.73 -30.38 1.11
C GLN A 4 -8.36 -31.05 1.13
N GLN A 5 -8.27 -32.28 0.63
CA GLN A 5 -6.98 -32.97 0.49
C GLN A 5 -6.35 -32.46 -0.80
N THR A 6 -5.63 -31.36 -0.70
CA THR A 6 -4.77 -30.90 -1.79
C THR A 6 -3.57 -31.86 -1.90
N ALA A 7 -3.10 -32.12 -3.11
CA ALA A 7 -1.90 -32.91 -3.28
C ALA A 7 -0.73 -32.21 -2.56
N PRO A 8 0.05 -32.90 -1.72
CA PRO A 8 1.04 -32.24 -0.86
C PRO A 8 2.10 -31.43 -1.63
N GLU A 9 2.47 -31.88 -2.84
CA GLU A 9 3.40 -31.16 -3.73
C GLU A 9 2.79 -29.85 -4.29
N ILE A 10 1.49 -29.85 -4.59
CA ILE A 10 0.76 -28.67 -5.05
C ILE A 10 0.68 -27.66 -3.90
N GLU A 11 0.33 -28.12 -2.70
CA GLU A 11 0.27 -27.27 -1.51
C GLU A 11 1.61 -26.60 -1.21
N ALA A 12 2.69 -27.39 -1.20
CA ALA A 12 4.04 -26.89 -0.97
C ALA A 12 4.45 -25.83 -2.02
N PHE A 13 4.21 -26.11 -3.31
CA PHE A 13 4.50 -25.15 -4.37
C PHE A 13 3.68 -23.86 -4.24
N LEU A 14 2.36 -23.96 -4.10
CA LEU A 14 1.50 -22.77 -4.02
C LEU A 14 1.86 -21.91 -2.81
N PHE A 15 2.18 -22.52 -1.66
CA PHE A 15 2.58 -21.80 -0.46
C PHE A 15 3.90 -21.04 -0.66
N GLU A 16 4.94 -21.70 -1.18
CA GLU A 16 6.22 -21.03 -1.46
C GLU A 16 6.08 -19.97 -2.55
N TYR A 17 5.29 -20.25 -3.59
CA TYR A 17 5.13 -19.31 -4.70
C TYR A 17 4.37 -18.06 -4.28
N LEU A 18 3.39 -18.16 -3.38
CA LEU A 18 2.70 -16.99 -2.83
C LEU A 18 3.63 -16.06 -2.02
N LYS A 19 4.69 -16.56 -1.39
CA LYS A 19 5.67 -15.71 -0.68
C LYS A 19 6.39 -14.76 -1.64
N THR A 20 6.56 -15.19 -2.89
CA THR A 20 7.25 -14.41 -3.93
C THR A 20 6.49 -13.14 -4.32
N VAL A 21 5.18 -13.05 -4.00
CA VAL A 21 4.38 -11.83 -4.19
C VAL A 21 4.99 -10.64 -3.45
N ARG A 22 5.47 -10.84 -2.23
CA ARG A 22 6.12 -9.78 -1.44
C ARG A 22 7.63 -9.72 -1.65
N GLN A 23 8.24 -10.82 -2.10
CA GLN A 23 9.68 -10.95 -2.28
C GLN A 23 10.00 -11.58 -3.65
N PRO A 24 9.94 -10.79 -4.74
CA PRO A 24 10.17 -11.30 -6.10
C PRO A 24 11.55 -11.92 -6.30
N SER A 25 12.54 -11.54 -5.48
CA SER A 25 13.89 -12.09 -5.49
C SER A 25 13.97 -13.60 -5.20
N LEU A 26 12.93 -14.18 -4.59
CA LEU A 26 12.85 -15.62 -4.34
C LEU A 26 12.64 -16.44 -5.63
N GLY A 27 12.20 -15.82 -6.73
CA GLY A 27 12.00 -16.48 -8.02
C GLY A 27 10.95 -17.61 -7.97
N VAL A 28 11.03 -18.54 -8.93
CA VAL A 28 10.13 -19.71 -8.95
C VAL A 28 10.67 -20.77 -7.96
N PRO A 29 9.86 -21.23 -6.99
CA PRO A 29 10.29 -22.22 -6.01
C PRO A 29 10.67 -23.55 -6.65
N ASN A 30 11.75 -24.13 -6.17
CA ASN A 30 12.13 -25.50 -6.49
C ASN A 30 11.51 -26.46 -5.47
N VAL A 31 10.34 -27.00 -5.78
CA VAL A 31 9.64 -27.99 -4.94
C VAL A 31 9.84 -29.38 -5.50
N ARG A 32 10.14 -30.35 -4.61
CA ARG A 32 10.27 -31.75 -5.01
C ARG A 32 8.91 -32.31 -5.42
N ALA A 33 8.84 -32.91 -6.61
CA ALA A 33 7.70 -33.73 -7.01
C ALA A 33 7.69 -35.03 -6.19
N TRP A 34 6.55 -35.32 -5.56
CA TRP A 34 6.28 -36.57 -4.86
C TRP A 34 5.37 -37.50 -5.66
N SER A 35 4.76 -37.00 -6.74
CA SER A 35 3.90 -37.78 -7.63
C SER A 35 4.68 -38.67 -8.59
N HIS A 36 4.00 -39.71 -9.08
CA HIS A 36 4.47 -40.58 -10.15
C HIS A 36 4.58 -39.87 -11.52
N GLN A 37 4.26 -38.57 -11.60
CA GLN A 37 4.20 -37.80 -12.85
C GLN A 37 4.99 -36.47 -12.74
N PRO A 38 6.31 -36.53 -12.50
CA PRO A 38 7.13 -35.34 -12.25
C PRO A 38 7.14 -34.35 -13.43
N HIS A 39 7.01 -34.84 -14.66
CA HIS A 39 6.96 -33.99 -15.85
C HIS A 39 5.69 -33.14 -15.91
N LEU A 40 4.53 -33.67 -15.49
CA LEU A 40 3.28 -32.90 -15.41
C LEU A 40 3.37 -31.83 -14.32
N PHE A 41 3.99 -32.15 -13.18
CA PHE A 41 4.23 -31.19 -12.09
C PHE A 41 5.12 -30.03 -12.56
N GLN A 42 6.23 -30.32 -13.24
CA GLN A 42 7.09 -29.29 -13.82
C GLN A 42 6.39 -28.46 -14.90
N GLY A 43 5.52 -29.09 -15.71
CA GLY A 43 4.65 -28.40 -16.65
C GLY A 43 3.71 -27.41 -15.97
N ALA A 44 3.08 -27.80 -14.85
CA ALA A 44 2.20 -26.91 -14.08
C ALA A 44 2.96 -25.75 -13.42
N ILE A 45 4.14 -26.01 -12.85
CA ILE A 45 5.03 -24.95 -12.33
C ILE A 45 5.34 -23.94 -13.43
N SER A 46 5.74 -24.43 -14.60
CA SER A 46 6.12 -23.58 -15.73
C SER A 46 4.93 -22.78 -16.28
N SER A 47 3.74 -23.39 -16.31
CA SER A 47 2.50 -22.72 -16.71
C SER A 47 2.10 -21.62 -15.72
N GLN A 48 2.13 -21.92 -14.42
CA GLN A 48 1.84 -20.93 -13.38
C GLN A 48 2.87 -19.80 -13.34
N ALA A 49 4.14 -20.12 -13.56
CA ALA A 49 5.22 -19.13 -13.58
C ALA A 49 5.00 -18.07 -14.67
N LYS A 50 4.41 -18.44 -15.82
CA LYS A 50 4.04 -17.49 -16.88
C LYS A 50 2.90 -16.56 -16.47
N LEU A 51 1.98 -17.02 -15.64
CA LEU A 51 0.88 -16.21 -15.10
C LEU A 51 1.36 -15.29 -13.95
N GLY A 52 2.45 -15.66 -13.30
CA GLY A 52 3.05 -14.89 -12.22
C GLY A 52 2.42 -15.14 -10.86
N ALA A 53 3.16 -14.78 -9.80
CA ALA A 53 2.72 -14.95 -8.41
C ALA A 53 1.62 -13.95 -8.01
N GLN A 54 1.69 -12.73 -8.54
CA GLN A 54 0.62 -11.74 -8.36
C GLN A 54 -0.68 -12.23 -9.00
N GLY A 55 -0.61 -12.75 -10.22
CA GLY A 55 -1.75 -13.37 -10.90
C GLY A 55 -2.33 -14.51 -10.08
N LEU A 56 -1.49 -15.39 -9.51
CA LEU A 56 -1.95 -16.45 -8.61
C LEU A 56 -2.76 -15.90 -7.44
N LEU A 57 -2.25 -14.87 -6.73
CA LEU A 57 -2.97 -14.25 -5.61
C LEU A 57 -4.32 -13.66 -6.03
N GLU A 58 -4.41 -13.14 -7.25
CA GLU A 58 -5.62 -12.59 -7.84
C GLU A 58 -6.56 -13.66 -8.42
N GLY A 59 -6.21 -14.94 -8.33
CA GLY A 59 -7.04 -16.07 -8.74
C GLY A 59 -6.73 -16.62 -10.14
N LEU A 60 -5.68 -16.14 -10.80
CA LEU A 60 -5.16 -16.73 -12.05
C LEU A 60 -4.37 -18.00 -11.75
N VAL A 61 -5.12 -19.08 -11.52
CA VAL A 61 -4.60 -20.43 -11.28
C VAL A 61 -4.49 -21.17 -12.60
N SER A 62 -3.31 -21.71 -12.90
CA SER A 62 -3.08 -22.52 -14.09
C SER A 62 -3.99 -23.77 -14.10
N PRO A 63 -4.64 -24.11 -15.23
CA PRO A 63 -5.55 -25.26 -15.32
C PRO A 63 -4.85 -26.61 -15.11
N GLU A 64 -3.53 -26.66 -15.24
CA GLU A 64 -2.69 -27.83 -15.03
C GLU A 64 -2.70 -28.27 -13.56
N TRP A 65 -2.83 -27.34 -12.61
CA TRP A 65 -3.00 -27.69 -11.19
C TRP A 65 -4.24 -28.53 -10.93
N ARG A 66 -5.35 -28.18 -11.60
CA ARG A 66 -6.59 -28.96 -11.53
C ARG A 66 -6.40 -30.37 -12.08
N HIS A 67 -5.65 -30.51 -13.17
CA HIS A 67 -5.36 -31.82 -13.75
C HIS A 67 -4.55 -32.69 -12.78
N LEU A 68 -3.47 -32.14 -12.20
CA LEU A 68 -2.66 -32.83 -11.19
C LEU A 68 -3.46 -33.21 -9.95
N GLN A 69 -4.33 -32.31 -9.47
CA GLN A 69 -5.21 -32.60 -8.35
C GLN A 69 -6.20 -33.72 -8.66
N ALA A 70 -6.73 -33.78 -9.89
CA ALA A 70 -7.61 -34.86 -10.32
C ALA A 70 -6.88 -36.22 -10.31
N LEU A 71 -5.64 -36.25 -10.80
CA LEU A 71 -4.80 -37.45 -10.74
C LEU A 71 -4.53 -37.89 -9.30
N HIS A 72 -4.24 -36.94 -8.41
CA HIS A 72 -4.06 -37.22 -6.99
C HIS A 72 -5.33 -37.83 -6.37
N PHE A 73 -6.51 -37.23 -6.61
CA PHE A 73 -7.77 -37.77 -6.11
C PHE A 73 -8.04 -39.19 -6.62
N SER A 74 -7.79 -39.47 -7.89
CA SER A 74 -7.90 -40.83 -8.44
C SER A 74 -6.93 -41.80 -7.76
N TYR A 75 -5.68 -41.39 -7.54
CA TYR A 75 -4.66 -42.21 -6.89
C TYR A 75 -5.01 -42.55 -5.44
N VAL A 76 -5.50 -41.58 -4.67
CA VAL A 76 -5.90 -41.80 -3.26
C VAL A 76 -7.32 -42.37 -3.12
N GLY A 77 -8.03 -42.66 -4.21
CA GLY A 77 -9.39 -43.19 -4.19
C GLY A 77 -10.47 -42.19 -3.73
N PHE A 78 -10.17 -40.89 -3.74
CA PHE A 78 -11.12 -39.85 -3.32
C PHE A 78 -12.09 -39.46 -4.44
N LYS A 79 -13.40 -39.54 -4.16
CA LYS A 79 -14.47 -39.14 -5.10
C LYS A 79 -14.75 -37.63 -5.13
N LYS A 80 -13.76 -36.79 -4.81
CA LYS A 80 -13.91 -35.33 -4.77
C LYS A 80 -13.74 -34.73 -6.17
N SER A 81 -14.46 -33.64 -6.45
CA SER A 81 -14.36 -32.93 -7.73
C SER A 81 -13.16 -31.98 -7.73
N ALA A 82 -12.22 -32.21 -8.66
CA ALA A 82 -11.09 -31.31 -8.91
C ALA A 82 -11.54 -29.92 -9.40
N ASN A 83 -12.68 -29.84 -10.11
CA ASN A 83 -13.28 -28.55 -10.50
C ASN A 83 -13.74 -27.76 -9.27
N LEU A 84 -14.41 -28.42 -8.33
CA LEU A 84 -14.86 -27.78 -7.10
C LEU A 84 -13.67 -27.38 -6.21
N TRP A 85 -12.62 -28.22 -6.16
CA TRP A 85 -11.35 -27.87 -5.52
C TRP A 85 -10.75 -26.60 -6.11
N ALA A 86 -10.59 -26.52 -7.43
CA ALA A 86 -10.00 -25.37 -8.10
C ALA A 86 -10.82 -24.09 -7.85
N SER A 87 -12.16 -24.18 -7.95
CA SER A 87 -13.04 -23.05 -7.67
C SER A 87 -12.88 -22.54 -6.23
N ARG A 88 -12.81 -23.44 -5.24
CA ARG A 88 -12.61 -23.05 -3.84
C ARG A 88 -11.21 -22.48 -3.59
N LEU A 89 -10.18 -23.04 -4.23
CA LEU A 89 -8.81 -22.51 -4.16
C LEU A 89 -8.78 -21.05 -4.66
N ILE A 90 -9.34 -20.80 -5.85
CA ILE A 90 -9.42 -19.45 -6.44
C ILE A 90 -10.15 -18.49 -5.50
N GLN A 91 -11.30 -18.89 -4.93
CA GLN A 91 -12.03 -18.06 -3.98
C GLN A 91 -11.22 -17.73 -2.72
N GLN A 92 -10.42 -18.68 -2.21
CA GLN A 92 -9.55 -18.41 -1.06
C GLN A 92 -8.41 -17.47 -1.42
N LEU A 93 -7.77 -17.64 -2.58
CA LEU A 93 -6.70 -16.75 -3.06
C LEU A 93 -7.18 -15.31 -3.17
N ILE A 94 -8.31 -15.10 -3.87
CA ILE A 94 -8.94 -13.78 -4.00
C ILE A 94 -9.27 -13.19 -2.62
N ARG A 95 -9.81 -14.00 -1.71
CA ARG A 95 -10.12 -13.56 -0.34
C ARG A 95 -8.86 -13.13 0.42
N ILE A 96 -7.76 -13.86 0.29
CA ILE A 96 -6.46 -13.50 0.87
C ILE A 96 -5.99 -12.16 0.29
N GLY A 97 -6.00 -12.02 -1.04
CA GLY A 97 -5.64 -10.77 -1.72
C GLY A 97 -6.48 -9.59 -1.24
N HIS A 98 -7.80 -9.78 -1.11
CA HIS A 98 -8.70 -8.77 -0.56
C HIS A 98 -8.37 -8.40 0.90
N TYR A 99 -8.07 -9.37 1.76
CA TYR A 99 -7.68 -9.07 3.14
C TYR A 99 -6.33 -8.35 3.22
N MET A 100 -5.36 -8.72 2.40
CA MET A 100 -4.09 -8.01 2.30
C MET A 100 -4.30 -6.56 1.86
N TRP A 101 -5.15 -6.33 0.87
CA TRP A 101 -5.53 -4.99 0.43
C TRP A 101 -6.22 -4.22 1.56
N LYS A 102 -7.20 -4.82 2.24
CA LYS A 102 -7.92 -4.18 3.35
C LYS A 102 -7.00 -3.81 4.50
N ASP A 103 -6.07 -4.69 4.85
CA ASP A 103 -5.06 -4.44 5.89
C ASP A 103 -4.16 -3.25 5.51
N ARG A 104 -3.66 -3.24 4.26
CA ARG A 104 -2.86 -2.12 3.75
C ARG A 104 -3.62 -0.79 3.79
N ASN A 105 -4.89 -0.79 3.37
CA ASN A 105 -5.70 0.43 3.39
C ASN A 105 -6.01 0.89 4.81
N ARG A 106 -6.28 -0.05 5.73
CA ARG A 106 -6.46 0.27 7.15
C ARG A 106 -5.23 0.97 7.70
N LEU A 107 -4.02 0.46 7.45
CA LEU A 107 -2.78 1.08 7.91
C LEU A 107 -2.52 2.45 7.26
N ALA A 108 -2.82 2.59 5.96
CA ALA A 108 -2.62 3.85 5.24
C ALA A 108 -3.56 4.97 5.73
N HIS A 109 -4.77 4.62 6.17
CA HIS A 109 -5.80 5.58 6.58
C HIS A 109 -6.09 5.58 8.08
N SER A 110 -5.39 4.77 8.89
CA SER A 110 -5.50 4.83 10.34
C SER A 110 -4.77 6.05 10.88
N GLU A 111 -5.49 6.87 11.63
CA GLU A 111 -4.93 7.99 12.41
C GLU A 111 -3.95 7.51 13.50
N ASP A 112 -4.03 6.23 13.87
CA ASP A 112 -3.11 5.56 14.80
C ASP A 112 -1.83 5.05 14.14
N SER A 113 -1.64 5.25 12.82
CA SER A 113 -0.39 4.82 12.18
C SER A 113 0.79 5.65 12.68
N SER A 114 1.95 5.00 12.85
CA SER A 114 3.20 5.69 13.21
C SER A 114 3.53 6.81 12.23
N TRP A 115 3.23 6.59 10.94
CA TRP A 115 3.35 7.63 9.91
C TRP A 115 2.42 8.82 10.15
N TYR A 116 1.13 8.58 10.41
CA TYR A 116 0.17 9.66 10.68
C TYR A 116 0.59 10.45 11.92
N THR A 117 0.98 9.76 12.99
CA THR A 117 1.44 10.39 14.24
C THR A 117 2.69 11.24 14.02
N ALA A 118 3.70 10.70 13.33
CA ALA A 118 4.91 11.44 13.00
C ALA A 118 4.61 12.66 12.13
N ARG A 119 3.77 12.48 11.11
CA ARG A 119 3.40 13.54 10.18
C ARG A 119 2.58 14.64 10.83
N LYS A 120 1.62 14.27 11.68
CA LYS A 120 0.83 15.21 12.49
C LYS A 120 1.73 16.01 13.41
N ARG A 121 2.69 15.37 14.07
CA ARG A 121 3.67 16.05 14.94
C ARG A 121 4.54 17.06 14.17
N GLU A 122 5.02 16.70 12.98
CA GLU A 122 5.77 17.64 12.12
C GLU A 122 4.94 18.87 11.75
N ILE A 123 3.69 18.66 11.34
CA ILE A 123 2.78 19.76 10.98
C ILE A 123 2.45 20.61 12.21
N ASP A 124 2.21 19.99 13.36
CA ASP A 124 1.93 20.70 14.61
C ASP A 124 3.10 21.59 15.04
N ILE A 125 4.34 21.13 14.87
CA ILE A 125 5.54 21.94 15.09
C ILE A 125 5.54 23.15 14.15
N GLY A 126 5.33 22.94 12.85
CA GLY A 126 5.27 24.02 11.88
C GLY A 126 4.17 25.04 12.19
N ILE A 127 2.99 24.58 12.60
CA ILE A 127 1.88 25.47 13.01
C ILE A 127 2.28 26.29 14.24
N ARG A 128 2.88 25.68 15.25
CA ARG A 128 3.37 26.38 16.45
C ARG A 128 4.40 27.46 16.09
N GLU A 129 5.31 27.19 15.17
CA GLU A 129 6.27 28.17 14.67
C GLU A 129 5.59 29.33 13.95
N GLN A 130 4.58 29.06 13.11
CA GLN A 130 3.80 30.11 12.45
C GLN A 130 3.05 31.00 13.44
N PHE A 131 2.46 30.42 14.48
CA PHE A 131 1.82 31.19 15.56
C PHE A 131 2.84 32.01 16.37
N ALA A 132 4.04 31.46 16.64
CA ALA A 132 5.11 32.17 17.32
C ALA A 132 5.62 33.39 16.53
N MET A 133 5.63 33.32 15.20
CA MET A 133 5.95 34.46 14.33
C MET A 133 4.85 35.54 14.27
N GLY A 134 3.66 35.29 14.85
CA GLY A 134 2.54 36.23 14.86
C GLY A 134 2.09 36.65 13.46
N LEU A 135 1.55 37.86 13.31
CA LEU A 135 1.01 38.36 12.02
C LEU A 135 2.07 38.92 11.06
N ILE A 136 3.36 38.82 11.40
CA ILE A 136 4.46 39.40 10.62
C ILE A 136 4.52 38.81 9.21
N ASP A 137 4.66 39.63 8.17
CA ASP A 137 4.69 39.17 6.76
C ASP A 137 3.42 38.43 6.29
N ILE A 138 2.30 38.46 7.04
CA ILE A 138 1.02 37.89 6.61
C ILE A 138 0.15 38.98 5.96
N PRO A 139 -0.36 38.75 4.73
CA PRO A 139 -1.30 39.67 4.10
C PRO A 139 -2.60 39.84 4.92
N PRO A 140 -3.22 41.04 4.94
CA PRO A 140 -4.46 41.29 5.69
C PRO A 140 -5.58 40.27 5.41
N ARG A 141 -5.73 39.85 4.15
CA ARG A 141 -6.74 38.86 3.71
C ARG A 141 -6.61 37.48 4.38
N LEU A 142 -5.48 37.17 5.01
CA LEU A 142 -5.22 35.87 5.66
C LEU A 142 -5.07 35.99 7.19
N GLN A 143 -5.21 37.18 7.76
CA GLN A 143 -5.10 37.35 9.21
C GLN A 143 -6.24 36.64 9.97
N TYR A 144 -7.39 36.42 9.32
CA TYR A 144 -8.50 35.64 9.89
C TYR A 144 -8.09 34.20 10.27
N LEU A 145 -7.07 33.63 9.62
CA LEU A 145 -6.54 32.30 9.93
C LEU A 145 -5.89 32.21 11.31
N PHE A 146 -5.61 33.35 11.94
CA PHE A 146 -5.07 33.48 13.29
C PHE A 146 -6.11 33.95 14.31
N CYS A 147 -7.38 34.11 13.91
CA CYS A 147 -8.47 34.42 14.84
C CYS A 147 -8.80 33.21 15.72
N ASP A 148 -8.68 32.00 15.19
CA ASP A 148 -8.75 30.77 15.99
C ASP A 148 -7.52 30.67 16.90
N SER A 149 -7.70 30.12 18.11
CA SER A 149 -6.56 29.80 18.96
C SER A 149 -5.68 28.74 18.30
N ARG A 150 -4.39 28.75 18.66
CA ARG A 150 -3.42 27.74 18.23
C ARG A 150 -3.94 26.34 18.51
N GLU A 151 -4.50 26.11 19.69
CA GLU A 151 -5.05 24.84 20.12
C GLU A 151 -6.21 24.42 19.21
N THR A 152 -7.12 25.32 18.88
CA THR A 152 -8.24 25.03 17.97
C THR A 152 -7.75 24.60 16.60
N VAL A 153 -6.71 25.25 16.05
CA VAL A 153 -6.13 24.85 14.77
C VAL A 153 -5.46 23.47 14.87
N LEU A 154 -4.73 23.20 15.95
CA LEU A 154 -4.03 21.93 16.15
C LEU A 154 -4.97 20.73 16.33
N HIS A 155 -6.20 20.94 16.82
CA HIS A 155 -7.21 19.87 16.96
C HIS A 155 -7.95 19.55 15.67
N LYS A 156 -7.74 20.30 14.57
CA LYS A 156 -8.32 19.99 13.26
C LYS A 156 -7.68 18.71 12.69
N SER A 157 -8.31 18.15 11.65
CA SER A 157 -7.79 16.98 10.94
C SER A 157 -6.36 17.23 10.43
N LEU A 158 -5.61 16.15 10.17
CA LEU A 158 -4.27 16.24 9.57
C LEU A 158 -4.29 17.06 8.26
N GLU A 159 -5.30 16.84 7.43
CA GLU A 159 -5.47 17.50 6.14
C GLU A 159 -5.70 19.02 6.31
N ASP A 160 -6.57 19.41 7.23
CA ASP A 160 -6.85 20.82 7.52
C ASP A 160 -5.63 21.52 8.10
N CYS A 161 -4.92 20.87 9.03
CA CYS A 161 -3.68 21.38 9.60
C CYS A 161 -2.61 21.56 8.51
N GLN A 162 -2.48 20.58 7.61
CA GLN A 162 -1.54 20.65 6.51
C GLN A 162 -1.88 21.77 5.52
N HIS A 163 -3.16 21.93 5.20
CA HIS A 163 -3.65 22.98 4.33
C HIS A 163 -3.38 24.37 4.93
N TRP A 164 -3.75 24.55 6.20
CA TRP A 164 -3.49 25.78 6.94
C TRP A 164 -1.99 26.12 6.93
N LEU A 165 -1.13 25.16 7.27
CA LEU A 165 0.31 25.38 7.35
C LEU A 165 0.90 25.75 5.98
N ARG A 166 0.46 25.06 4.92
CA ARG A 166 0.91 25.34 3.54
C ARG A 166 0.51 26.74 3.12
N LEU A 167 -0.76 27.11 3.31
CA LEU A 167 -1.29 28.41 2.91
C LEU A 167 -0.54 29.55 3.60
N VAL A 168 -0.39 29.48 4.93
CA VAL A 168 0.32 30.48 5.73
C VAL A 168 1.79 30.58 5.32
N SER A 169 2.49 29.45 5.18
CA SER A 169 3.92 29.42 4.84
C SER A 169 4.19 29.97 3.43
N CYS A 170 3.37 29.57 2.45
CA CYS A 170 3.47 30.07 1.07
C CYS A 170 3.29 31.59 1.02
N GLU A 171 2.30 32.11 1.73
CA GLU A 171 1.94 33.52 1.67
C GLU A 171 2.96 34.41 2.37
N ARG A 172 3.52 33.97 3.51
CA ARG A 172 4.68 34.66 4.10
C ARG A 172 5.86 34.69 3.15
N ALA A 173 6.16 33.55 2.50
CA ALA A 173 7.28 33.48 1.56
C ALA A 173 7.08 34.42 0.35
N ILE A 174 5.86 34.48 -0.18
CA ILE A 174 5.50 35.42 -1.27
C ILE A 174 5.67 36.86 -0.80
N ASN A 175 5.14 37.21 0.37
CA ASN A 175 5.19 38.57 0.88
C ASN A 175 6.62 39.03 1.20
N ARG A 176 7.44 38.18 1.85
CA ARG A 176 8.88 38.44 2.07
C ARG A 176 9.62 38.72 0.76
N ARG A 177 9.37 37.90 -0.27
CA ARG A 177 9.96 38.13 -1.61
C ARG A 177 9.46 39.41 -2.28
N SER A 178 8.22 39.81 -2.01
CA SER A 178 7.68 41.09 -2.51
C SER A 178 8.36 42.28 -1.84
N LEU A 179 8.44 42.27 -0.51
CA LEU A 179 9.08 43.33 0.28
C LEU A 179 10.57 43.46 -0.05
N ALA A 180 11.28 42.34 -0.21
CA ALA A 180 12.69 42.36 -0.63
C ALA A 180 12.88 43.02 -2.00
N ARG A 181 12.02 42.70 -2.98
CA ARG A 181 12.04 43.33 -4.31
C ARG A 181 11.75 44.83 -4.23
N GLN A 182 10.78 45.25 -3.43
CA GLN A 182 10.48 46.67 -3.22
C GLN A 182 11.67 47.42 -2.60
N ARG A 183 12.32 46.84 -1.58
CA ARG A 183 13.52 47.42 -0.95
C ARG A 183 14.68 47.57 -1.94
N GLN A 184 14.91 46.57 -2.79
CA GLN A 184 15.93 46.64 -3.85
C GLN A 184 15.63 47.74 -4.87
N MET A 185 14.38 47.87 -5.32
CA MET A 185 13.99 48.94 -6.25
C MET A 185 14.21 50.32 -5.64
N ILE A 186 13.81 50.53 -4.37
CA ILE A 186 14.02 51.80 -3.67
C ILE A 186 15.51 52.10 -3.51
N SER A 187 16.33 51.09 -3.17
CA SER A 187 17.78 51.24 -3.07
C SER A 187 18.43 51.61 -4.40
N ASN A 188 18.00 51.00 -5.50
CA ASN A 188 18.52 51.30 -6.85
C ASN A 188 18.12 52.70 -7.33
N LEU A 189 16.97 53.22 -6.89
CA LEU A 189 16.54 54.59 -7.20
C LEU A 189 17.26 55.65 -6.34
N ALA A 190 17.80 55.27 -5.18
CA ALA A 190 18.46 56.16 -4.24
C ALA A 190 19.97 56.33 -4.49
N HIS A 191 20.58 55.58 -5.40
CA HIS A 191 21.99 55.69 -5.80
C HIS A 191 22.09 55.83 -7.33
N PRO A 192 22.08 57.05 -7.89
CA PRO A 192 22.34 57.30 -9.31
C PRO A 192 23.81 57.14 -9.68
#